data_AF-A0A1F0CPE9-F1
#
_entry.id   AF-A0A1F0CPE9-F1
#
_cell.length_a   1.000
_cell.length_b   1.000
_cell.length_c   1.000
_cell.angle_alpha   90.00
_cell.angle_beta   90.00
_cell.angle_gamma   90.00
#
_symmetry.space_group_name_H-M   'P 1'
#
loop_
_entity.id
_entity.type
_entity.pdbx_description
1 polymer ?
#
loop_
_entity_poly.entity_id
_entity_poly.type
_entity_poly.pdbx_seq_one_letter_code
_entity_poly.pdbx_strand_id
1 'polypeptide(L)'
;MPNAVNVLFQMTFAMIATAIISGSLANRVKIHTWLIFTAVWVVLVYAPMAHMVWGGGLLGEGANSLSAWLFGAHVEGAETVANIAPIDFAGGTVIHINAGVAGLVLASFIILLKYRLGWRISAEEENTGIDVTHHRERAYHALVDAAVAQRE
;
A
#
# COMPACT_ATOMS: atom_id res chain seq x y z
N MET A 1 -10.19 0.04 -27.50
CA MET A 1 -10.10 0.04 -26.03
C MET A 1 -8.94 -0.79 -25.42
N PRO A 2 -7.74 -0.95 -26.04
CA PRO A 2 -6.61 -1.63 -25.36
C PRO A 2 -6.10 -0.94 -24.08
N ASN A 3 -6.09 0.40 -24.07
CA ASN A 3 -5.51 1.16 -22.97
C ASN A 3 -6.32 1.05 -21.66
N ALA A 4 -7.65 0.98 -21.76
CA ALA A 4 -8.51 0.86 -20.57
C ALA A 4 -8.29 -0.47 -19.84
N VAL A 5 -8.10 -1.56 -20.58
CA VAL A 5 -7.84 -2.89 -20.00
C VAL A 5 -6.49 -2.90 -19.29
N ASN A 6 -5.44 -2.32 -19.90
CA ASN A 6 -4.12 -2.23 -19.26
C ASN A 6 -4.17 -1.41 -17.97
N VAL A 7 -4.86 -0.26 -17.99
CA VAL A 7 -5.05 0.57 -16.79
C VAL A 7 -5.78 -0.21 -15.70
N LEU A 8 -6.91 -0.84 -16.02
CA LEU A 8 -7.68 -1.64 -15.05
C LEU A 8 -6.86 -2.80 -14.48
N PHE A 9 -6.07 -3.48 -15.33
CA PHE A 9 -5.17 -4.55 -14.90
C PHE A 9 -4.13 -4.03 -13.90
N GLN A 10 -3.43 -2.94 -14.23
CA GLN A 10 -2.42 -2.32 -13.34
C GLN A 10 -3.03 -1.78 -12.04
N MET A 11 -4.28 -1.29 -12.08
CA MET A 11 -4.98 -0.89 -10.85
C MET A 11 -5.18 -2.06 -9.88
N THR A 12 -5.36 -3.30 -10.35
CA THR A 12 -5.49 -4.46 -9.44
C THR A 12 -4.21 -4.72 -8.66
N PHE A 13 -3.04 -4.53 -9.28
CA PHE A 13 -1.75 -4.61 -8.60
C PHE A 13 -1.58 -3.53 -7.54
N ALA A 14 -1.97 -2.29 -7.82
CA ALA A 14 -1.96 -1.22 -6.83
C ALA A 14 -2.86 -1.58 -5.63
N MET A 15 -4.07 -2.09 -5.91
CA MET A 15 -5.01 -2.51 -4.87
C MET A 15 -4.43 -3.63 -3.99
N ILE A 16 -3.89 -4.70 -4.57
CA ILE A 16 -3.36 -5.82 -3.78
C ILE A 16 -2.12 -5.43 -2.97
N ALA A 17 -1.25 -4.56 -3.49
CA ALA A 17 -0.11 -4.03 -2.73
C ALA A 17 -0.57 -3.32 -1.45
N THR A 18 -1.58 -2.46 -1.56
CA THR A 18 -2.14 -1.74 -0.41
C THR A 18 -2.87 -2.67 0.55
N ALA A 19 -3.57 -3.70 0.04
CA ALA A 19 -4.18 -4.73 0.86
C ALA A 19 -3.15 -5.51 1.70
N ILE A 20 -1.99 -5.83 1.12
CA ILE A 20 -0.89 -6.50 1.85
C ILE A 20 -0.37 -5.62 3.00
N ILE A 21 -0.13 -4.32 2.74
CA ILE A 21 0.33 -3.39 3.79
C ILE A 21 -0.68 -3.32 4.93
N SER A 22 -1.98 -3.32 4.62
CA SER A 22 -3.05 -3.23 5.63
C SER A 22 -2.98 -4.35 6.68
N GLY A 23 -2.47 -5.54 6.31
CA GLY A 23 -2.31 -6.66 7.23
C GLY A 23 -1.34 -6.38 8.38
N SER A 24 -0.33 -5.52 8.17
CA SER A 24 0.61 -5.12 9.22
C SER A 24 0.01 -4.17 10.27
N LEU A 25 -1.17 -3.60 9.98
CA LEU A 25 -1.81 -2.53 10.75
C LEU A 25 -3.11 -2.95 11.41
N ALA A 26 -3.47 -4.23 11.32
CA ALA A 26 -4.74 -4.75 11.85
C ALA A 26 -4.93 -4.30 13.31
N ASN A 27 -6.03 -3.59 13.58
CA ASN A 27 -6.42 -3.03 14.88
C ASN A 27 -5.44 -2.01 15.51
N ARG A 28 -4.53 -1.41 14.74
CA ARG A 28 -3.50 -0.48 15.25
C ARG A 28 -3.59 0.95 14.71
N VAL A 29 -4.40 1.21 13.69
CA VAL A 29 -4.52 2.52 13.03
C VAL A 29 -5.98 2.92 12.79
N LYS A 30 -6.27 4.23 12.74
CA LYS A 30 -7.58 4.77 12.37
C LYS A 30 -7.79 4.68 10.86
N ILE A 31 -9.03 4.42 10.41
CA ILE A 31 -9.36 4.29 8.99
C ILE A 31 -9.03 5.55 8.18
N HIS A 32 -9.24 6.75 8.74
CA HIS A 32 -8.89 8.00 8.06
C HIS A 32 -7.38 8.13 7.82
N THR A 33 -6.56 7.76 8.80
CA THR A 33 -5.10 7.73 8.66
C THR A 33 -4.67 6.72 7.61
N TRP A 34 -5.32 5.56 7.57
CA TRP A 34 -5.09 4.54 6.55
C TRP A 34 -5.40 5.07 5.14
N LEU A 35 -6.56 5.68 4.91
CA LEU A 35 -6.95 6.20 3.59
C LEU A 35 -5.95 7.24 3.04
N ILE A 36 -5.50 8.16 3.90
CA ILE A 36 -4.49 9.17 3.52
C ILE A 36 -3.16 8.50 3.19
N PHE A 37 -2.71 7.58 4.05
CA PHE A 37 -1.48 6.83 3.80
C PHE A 37 -1.54 6.07 2.48
N THR A 38 -2.61 5.34 2.21
CA THR A 38 -2.79 4.59 0.96
C THR A 38 -2.72 5.50 -0.26
N ALA A 39 -3.41 6.64 -0.25
CA ALA A 39 -3.38 7.58 -1.37
C ALA A 39 -1.96 8.14 -1.61
N VAL A 40 -1.28 8.56 -0.55
CA VAL A 40 0.10 9.09 -0.63
C VAL A 40 1.08 8.01 -1.07
N TRP A 41 0.98 6.81 -0.52
CA TRP A 41 1.88 5.70 -0.82
C TRP A 41 1.72 5.23 -2.27
N VAL A 42 0.49 5.16 -2.79
CA VAL A 42 0.25 4.80 -4.19
C VAL A 42 0.91 5.81 -5.13
N VAL A 43 0.83 7.10 -4.84
CA VAL A 43 1.39 8.16 -5.70
C VAL A 43 2.91 8.26 -5.58
N LEU A 44 3.46 8.21 -4.37
CA LEU A 44 4.86 8.52 -4.12
C LEU A 44 5.78 7.30 -4.07
N VAL A 45 5.23 6.09 -3.88
CA VAL A 45 6.03 4.87 -3.75
C VAL A 45 5.65 3.88 -4.84
N TYR A 46 4.38 3.48 -4.92
CA TYR A 46 3.94 2.49 -5.90
C TYR A 46 4.14 2.96 -7.34
N ALA A 47 3.62 4.14 -7.71
CA ALA A 47 3.70 4.61 -9.09
C ALA A 47 5.15 4.82 -9.58
N PRO A 48 6.07 5.41 -8.80
CA PRO A 48 7.48 5.47 -9.18
C PRO A 48 8.12 4.08 -9.29
N MET A 49 7.84 3.16 -8.37
CA MET A 49 8.38 1.80 -8.44
C MET A 49 7.87 1.03 -9.66
N ALA A 50 6.57 1.12 -9.97
CA ALA A 50 5.98 0.51 -11.16
C ALA A 50 6.57 1.09 -12.44
N HIS A 51 6.80 2.41 -12.50
CA HIS A 51 7.49 3.05 -13.62
C HIS A 51 8.95 2.59 -13.74
N MET A 52 9.66 2.44 -12.62
CA MET A 52 11.06 2.00 -12.63
C MET A 52 11.22 0.57 -13.16
N VAL A 53 10.30 -0.33 -12.85
CA VAL A 53 10.43 -1.76 -13.16
C VAL A 53 9.70 -2.14 -14.46
N TRP A 54 8.46 -1.65 -14.65
CA TRP A 54 7.61 -2.02 -15.80
C TRP A 54 7.44 -0.91 -16.83
N GLY A 55 7.76 0.33 -16.48
CA GLY A 55 7.62 1.51 -17.34
C GLY A 55 8.86 1.85 -18.16
N GLY A 56 9.86 0.97 -18.23
CA GLY A 56 11.14 1.25 -18.89
C GLY A 56 12.04 2.22 -18.12
N GLY A 57 11.82 2.39 -16.82
CA GLY A 57 12.65 3.21 -15.96
C GLY A 57 13.95 2.52 -15.49
N LEU A 58 14.50 3.03 -14.40
CA LEU A 58 15.85 2.68 -13.91
C LEU A 58 16.07 1.19 -13.61
N LEU A 59 15.03 0.48 -13.18
CA LEU A 59 15.09 -0.93 -12.77
C LEU A 59 14.57 -1.89 -13.85
N GLY A 60 14.33 -1.39 -15.06
CA GLY A 60 13.93 -2.20 -16.20
C GLY A 60 15.12 -2.78 -16.97
N GLU A 61 14.86 -3.25 -18.18
CA GLU A 61 15.86 -3.90 -19.04
C GLU A 61 16.42 -3.01 -20.15
N GLY A 62 15.89 -1.80 -20.33
CA GLY A 62 16.27 -0.91 -21.43
C GLY A 62 17.69 -0.33 -21.32
N ALA A 63 18.16 0.29 -22.40
CA ALA A 63 19.51 0.86 -22.49
C ALA A 63 19.88 1.87 -21.38
N ASN A 64 18.89 2.59 -20.84
CA ASN A 64 19.07 3.58 -19.77
C ASN A 64 18.86 3.00 -18.36
N SER A 65 18.73 1.69 -18.24
CA SER A 65 18.59 1.02 -16.95
C SER A 65 19.91 0.99 -16.17
N LEU A 66 19.80 0.82 -14.87
CA LEU A 66 20.95 0.64 -13.99
C LEU A 66 21.75 -0.62 -14.35
N SER A 67 21.07 -1.68 -14.77
CA SER A 67 21.73 -2.93 -15.19
C SER A 67 22.52 -2.76 -16.48
N ALA A 68 21.99 -2.04 -17.47
CA ALA A 68 22.71 -1.69 -18.69
C ALA A 68 23.97 -0.86 -18.38
N TRP A 69 23.87 0.07 -17.44
CA TRP A 69 25.01 0.87 -17.00
C TRP A 69 26.08 0.03 -16.27
N LEU A 70 25.67 -0.91 -15.41
CA LEU A 70 26.59 -1.74 -14.62
C LEU A 70 27.23 -2.88 -15.40
N PHE A 71 26.46 -3.54 -16.27
CA PHE A 71 26.83 -4.81 -16.88
C PHE A 71 26.96 -4.74 -18.40
N GLY A 72 26.79 -3.54 -18.96
CA GLY A 72 26.72 -3.31 -20.39
C GLY A 72 25.37 -3.69 -20.99
N ALA A 73 25.18 -3.34 -22.26
CA ALA A 73 24.00 -3.67 -23.04
C ALA A 73 24.41 -4.19 -24.41
N HIS A 74 23.54 -4.97 -25.02
CA HIS A 74 23.68 -5.44 -26.39
C HIS A 74 22.41 -5.15 -27.19
N VAL A 75 22.51 -5.21 -28.51
CA VAL A 75 21.37 -5.04 -29.39
C VAL A 75 20.70 -6.40 -29.57
N GLU A 76 19.43 -6.49 -29.19
CA GLU A 76 18.58 -7.64 -29.43
C GLU A 76 17.40 -7.19 -30.31
N GLY A 77 17.38 -7.65 -31.57
CA GLY A 77 16.42 -7.18 -32.56
C GLY A 77 16.58 -5.69 -32.87
N ALA A 78 15.54 -4.90 -32.57
CA ALA A 78 15.52 -3.45 -32.79
C ALA A 78 15.80 -2.64 -31.50
N GLU A 79 16.04 -3.31 -30.37
CA GLU A 79 16.16 -2.67 -29.06
C GLU A 79 17.51 -2.95 -28.43
N THR A 80 17.98 -2.04 -27.57
CA THR A 80 19.20 -2.21 -26.79
C THR A 80 18.82 -2.62 -25.37
N VAL A 81 19.20 -3.84 -25.01
CA VAL A 81 18.78 -4.53 -23.77
C VAL A 81 20.01 -4.74 -22.89
N ALA A 82 19.84 -4.59 -21.58
CA ALA A 82 20.88 -4.87 -20.59
C ALA A 82 21.38 -6.32 -20.71
N ASN A 83 22.70 -6.51 -20.64
CA ASN A 83 23.31 -7.86 -20.67
C ASN A 83 22.83 -8.76 -19.51
N ILE A 84 22.44 -8.14 -18.39
CA ILE A 84 21.82 -8.80 -17.23
C ILE A 84 20.52 -8.06 -16.93
N ALA A 85 19.42 -8.47 -17.55
CA ALA A 85 18.13 -7.84 -17.35
C ALA A 85 17.52 -8.21 -15.97
N PRO A 86 17.06 -7.23 -15.17
CA PRO A 86 16.21 -7.48 -14.02
C PRO A 86 14.86 -8.02 -14.47
N ILE A 87 14.44 -9.15 -13.90
CA ILE A 87 13.21 -9.83 -14.31
C ILE A 87 12.18 -9.75 -13.18
N ASP A 88 11.09 -9.03 -13.42
CA ASP A 88 9.94 -8.98 -12.52
C ASP A 88 8.62 -9.08 -13.30
N PHE A 89 8.19 -10.32 -13.58
CA PHE A 89 7.00 -10.60 -14.40
C PHE A 89 5.67 -10.22 -13.74
N ALA A 90 5.55 -10.38 -12.42
CA ALA A 90 4.27 -10.32 -11.71
C ALA A 90 4.33 -9.49 -10.42
N GLY A 91 5.43 -8.79 -10.17
CA GLY A 91 5.54 -7.82 -9.08
C GLY A 91 6.18 -8.38 -7.83
N GLY A 92 7.17 -9.25 -7.96
CA GLY A 92 8.02 -9.64 -6.84
C GLY A 92 8.64 -8.42 -6.15
N THR A 93 9.12 -7.45 -6.94
CA THR A 93 9.68 -6.20 -6.42
C THR A 93 8.60 -5.13 -6.23
N VAL A 94 7.81 -4.84 -7.26
CA VAL A 94 6.83 -3.73 -7.29
C VAL A 94 5.73 -3.91 -6.24
N ILE A 95 5.37 -5.16 -5.93
CA ILE A 95 4.24 -5.51 -5.06
C ILE A 95 4.74 -6.09 -3.75
N HIS A 96 5.38 -7.26 -3.79
CA HIS A 96 5.62 -8.05 -2.58
C HIS A 96 6.70 -7.41 -1.69
N ILE A 97 7.87 -7.11 -2.25
CA ILE A 97 8.95 -6.47 -1.50
C ILE A 97 8.54 -5.05 -1.10
N ASN A 98 7.99 -4.28 -2.03
CA ASN A 98 7.57 -2.90 -1.77
C ASN A 98 6.52 -2.82 -0.64
N ALA A 99 5.45 -3.63 -0.70
CA ALA A 99 4.42 -3.69 0.33
C ALA A 99 4.94 -4.28 1.65
N GLY A 100 5.76 -5.33 1.58
CA GLY A 100 6.34 -5.97 2.76
C GLY A 100 7.24 -5.02 3.56
N VAL A 101 8.11 -4.28 2.88
CA VAL A 101 8.97 -3.27 3.51
C VAL A 101 8.14 -2.11 4.04
N ALA A 102 7.15 -1.62 3.28
CA ALA A 102 6.27 -0.55 3.75
C ALA A 102 5.51 -0.95 5.02
N GLY A 103 4.96 -2.17 5.05
CA GLY A 103 4.29 -2.72 6.24
C GLY A 103 5.23 -2.87 7.44
N LEU A 104 6.45 -3.38 7.22
CA LEU A 104 7.45 -3.51 8.28
C LEU A 104 7.86 -2.14 8.86
N VAL A 105 8.12 -1.15 8.00
CA VAL A 105 8.48 0.21 8.42
C VAL A 105 7.33 0.84 9.20
N LEU A 106 6.10 0.71 8.71
CA LEU A 106 4.93 1.30 9.35
C LEU A 106 4.63 0.66 10.71
N ALA A 107 4.71 -0.67 10.81
CA ALA A 107 4.59 -1.39 12.08
C ALA A 107 5.68 -0.96 13.07
N SER A 108 6.94 -0.89 12.62
CA SER A 108 8.07 -0.46 13.45
C SER A 108 7.90 0.98 13.94
N PHE A 109 7.43 1.87 13.07
CA PHE A 109 7.17 3.27 13.42
C PHE A 109 6.06 3.39 14.47
N ILE A 110 4.94 2.68 14.29
CA ILE A 110 3.84 2.66 15.28
C ILE A 110 4.34 2.18 16.65
N ILE A 111 5.13 1.11 16.66
CA ILE A 111 5.72 0.56 17.88
C ILE A 111 6.66 1.60 18.53
N LEU A 112 7.53 2.24 17.76
CA LEU A 112 8.46 3.24 18.25
C LEU A 112 7.74 4.47 18.83
N LEU A 113 6.69 4.96 18.17
CA LEU A 113 5.89 6.08 18.67
C LEU A 113 5.19 5.74 19.99
N LYS A 114 4.65 4.52 20.12
CA LYS A 114 4.09 4.01 21.39
C LYS A 114 5.15 4.06 22.51
N TYR A 115 6.37 3.57 22.24
CA TYR A 115 7.44 3.53 23.24
C TYR A 115 8.06 4.89 23.58
N ARG A 116 8.18 5.81 22.61
CA ARG A 116 8.90 7.09 22.78
C ARG A 116 8.02 8.26 23.18
N LEU A 117 6.82 8.37 22.61
CA LEU A 117 5.93 9.51 22.84
C LEU A 117 4.88 9.20 23.91
N GLY A 118 4.82 7.96 24.42
CA GLY A 118 3.75 7.55 25.31
C GLY A 118 2.36 7.68 24.67
N TRP A 119 2.30 7.70 23.32
CA TRP A 119 1.05 7.68 22.57
C TRP A 119 0.38 6.33 22.83
N ARG A 120 -0.37 6.26 23.93
CA ARG A 120 -1.04 5.07 24.40
C ARG A 120 -2.47 5.13 23.90
N ILE A 121 -2.74 4.44 22.80
CA ILE A 121 -4.11 3.97 22.54
C ILE A 121 -4.50 3.12 23.75
N SER A 122 -5.66 3.36 24.35
CA SER A 122 -6.07 2.66 25.57
C SER A 122 -6.12 1.15 25.30
N ALA A 123 -5.73 0.32 26.28
CA ALA A 123 -5.75 -1.14 26.12
C ALA A 123 -7.18 -1.65 25.82
N GLU A 124 -8.19 -0.90 26.26
CA GLU A 124 -9.60 -1.11 25.95
C GLU A 124 -9.91 -0.85 24.47
N GLU A 125 -9.46 0.27 23.88
CA GLU A 125 -9.55 0.54 22.43
C GLU A 125 -8.75 -0.46 21.58
N GLU A 126 -7.60 -0.92 22.07
CA GLU A 126 -6.76 -1.91 21.37
C GLU A 126 -7.43 -3.29 21.34
N ASN A 127 -8.17 -3.67 22.38
CA ASN A 127 -8.80 -4.99 22.50
C ASN A 127 -10.25 -5.04 21.97
N THR A 128 -10.99 -3.93 22.06
CA THR A 128 -12.34 -3.79 21.48
C THR A 128 -12.33 -3.45 20.00
N GLY A 129 -11.18 -2.96 19.50
CA GLY A 129 -11.02 -2.48 18.13
C GLY A 129 -11.38 -1.00 18.03
N ILE A 130 -10.43 -0.20 17.53
CA ILE A 130 -10.55 1.27 17.34
C ILE A 130 -11.80 1.65 16.50
N ASP A 131 -12.24 0.74 15.63
CA ASP A 131 -13.43 0.93 14.79
C ASP A 131 -14.74 0.80 15.59
N VAL A 132 -14.76 -0.11 16.58
CA VAL A 132 -15.93 -0.35 17.44
C VAL A 132 -16.19 0.85 18.34
N THR A 133 -15.15 1.41 18.96
CA THR A 133 -15.28 2.58 19.85
C THR A 133 -15.71 3.85 19.11
N HIS A 134 -15.37 3.99 17.83
CA HIS A 134 -15.78 5.14 17.01
C HIS A 134 -17.12 4.96 16.29
N HIS A 135 -17.56 3.72 15.99
CA HIS A 135 -18.78 3.45 15.21
C HIS A 135 -19.97 2.86 15.98
N ARG A 136 -19.82 2.37 17.24
CA ARG A 136 -20.90 1.57 17.89
C ARG A 136 -22.00 2.29 18.66
N GLU A 137 -22.04 3.61 18.78
CA GLU A 137 -23.08 4.24 19.60
C GLU A 137 -24.12 5.08 18.85
N ARG A 138 -23.80 5.73 17.73
CA ARG A 138 -24.75 6.68 17.11
C ARG A 138 -25.99 6.02 16.50
N ALA A 139 -25.85 4.83 15.93
CA ALA A 139 -26.96 4.15 15.25
C ALA A 139 -27.89 3.41 16.22
N TYR A 140 -27.34 2.79 17.27
CA TYR A 140 -28.16 2.08 18.28
C TYR A 140 -28.89 3.06 19.19
N HIS A 141 -28.23 4.13 19.66
CA HIS A 141 -28.92 5.15 20.45
C HIS A 141 -30.02 5.82 19.64
N ALA A 142 -29.78 6.18 18.37
CA ALA A 142 -30.83 6.78 17.53
C ALA A 142 -32.04 5.85 17.32
N LEU A 143 -31.82 4.53 17.18
CA LEU A 143 -32.91 3.56 17.05
C LEU A 143 -33.63 3.29 18.37
N VAL A 144 -32.89 3.26 19.49
CA VAL A 144 -33.46 3.10 20.84
C VAL A 144 -34.24 4.35 21.24
N ASP A 145 -33.69 5.54 21.04
CA ASP A 145 -34.35 6.83 21.28
C ASP A 145 -35.60 6.98 20.41
N ALA A 146 -35.54 6.58 19.14
CA ALA A 146 -36.71 6.54 18.26
C ALA A 146 -37.77 5.52 18.73
N ALA A 147 -37.35 4.36 19.23
CA ALA A 147 -38.26 3.33 19.74
C ALA A 147 -38.87 3.71 21.11
N VAL A 148 -38.15 4.47 21.94
CA VAL A 148 -38.63 5.01 23.22
C VAL A 148 -39.60 6.15 22.98
N ALA A 149 -39.29 7.07 22.05
CA ALA A 149 -40.19 8.17 21.66
C ALA A 149 -41.50 7.71 21.01
N GLN A 150 -41.58 6.48 20.50
CA GLN A 150 -42.81 5.87 19.99
C GLN A 150 -43.67 5.18 21.08
N ARG A 151 -43.17 5.10 22.32
CA ARG A 151 -43.85 4.46 23.46
C ARG A 151 -44.41 5.45 24.48
N GLU A 152 -44.16 6.75 24.29
CA GLU A 152 -44.77 7.87 25.03
C GLU A 152 -45.88 8.51 24.19
#